data_AF-A0AAD5BVY4-F1
#
_entry.id   AF-A0AAD5BVY4-F1
#
_cell.length_a   1.000
_cell.length_b   1.000
_cell.length_c   1.000
_cell.angle_alpha   90.00
_cell.angle_beta   90.00
_cell.angle_gamma   90.00
#
_symmetry.space_group_name_H-M   'P 1'
#
loop_
_entity.id
_entity.type
_entity.pdbx_description
1 polymer ?
#
loop_
_entity_poly.entity_id
_entity_poly.type
_entity_poly.pdbx_seq_one_letter_code
_entity_poly.pdbx_strand_id
1 'polypeptide(L)'
;MDVIHLEDESINVEILNSMAVTNKHFSTALDTSNPSALRETEEIGGVEHVTRELQETVQYPVEQPDKFGMSPFKGVLFYGPFGYGKTLLLKAIANECQANFIIIKGLELLAMWFAEGEANVHEDSRHKIFKAAMRKSPISKDADLRALAQYTQGFSGADITEICQRACKYAIRENIEKDIV
;
A
#
# COMPACT_ATOMS: atom_id res chain seq x y z
N MET A 1 -37.55 -8.80 -5.58
CA MET A 1 -36.08 -8.85 -5.40
C MET A 1 -35.60 -9.80 -6.47
N ASP A 2 -35.20 -9.25 -7.60
CA ASP A 2 -34.94 -10.01 -8.82
C ASP A 2 -33.59 -10.70 -8.66
N VAL A 3 -33.62 -12.04 -8.70
CA VAL A 3 -32.48 -12.90 -8.42
C VAL A 3 -31.65 -13.03 -9.69
N ILE A 4 -30.34 -12.78 -9.60
CA ILE A 4 -29.42 -13.01 -10.72
C ILE A 4 -29.26 -14.52 -10.90
N HIS A 5 -29.64 -15.02 -12.06
CA HIS A 5 -29.36 -16.40 -12.45
C HIS A 5 -27.94 -16.48 -13.01
N LEU A 6 -27.04 -17.11 -12.25
CA LEU A 6 -25.61 -17.21 -12.56
C LEU A 6 -25.29 -18.07 -13.81
N GLU A 7 -26.31 -18.69 -14.40
CA GLU A 7 -26.22 -19.53 -15.61
C GLU A 7 -26.45 -18.73 -16.90
N ASP A 8 -26.91 -17.48 -16.80
CA ASP A 8 -27.19 -16.63 -17.96
C ASP A 8 -25.91 -15.97 -18.51
N GLU A 9 -25.74 -16.00 -19.84
CA GLU A 9 -24.59 -15.36 -20.52
C GLU A 9 -24.62 -13.82 -20.48
N SER A 10 -25.76 -13.22 -20.08
CA SER A 10 -25.93 -11.77 -20.02
C SER A 10 -26.77 -11.35 -18.81
N ILE A 11 -26.29 -10.34 -18.08
CA ILE A 11 -27.00 -9.78 -16.93
C ILE A 11 -27.80 -8.54 -17.39
N ASN A 12 -29.05 -8.44 -16.92
CA ASN A 12 -29.90 -7.28 -17.20
C ASN A 12 -29.27 -5.99 -16.64
N VAL A 13 -29.19 -4.96 -17.50
CA VAL A 13 -28.60 -3.65 -17.19
C VAL A 13 -29.32 -2.94 -16.03
N GLU A 14 -30.64 -3.11 -15.89
CA GLU A 14 -31.41 -2.54 -14.78
C GLU A 14 -31.03 -3.17 -13.44
N ILE A 15 -30.78 -4.49 -13.43
CA ILE A 15 -30.33 -5.21 -12.23
C ILE A 15 -28.93 -4.75 -11.85
N LEU A 16 -28.00 -4.66 -12.82
CA LEU A 16 -26.65 -4.12 -12.62
C LEU A 16 -26.66 -2.71 -12.03
N ASN A 17 -27.50 -1.81 -12.55
CA ASN A 17 -27.61 -0.44 -12.05
C ASN A 17 -28.25 -0.35 -10.65
N SER A 18 -29.01 -1.38 -10.23
CA SER A 18 -29.60 -1.46 -8.89
C SER A 18 -28.67 -2.10 -7.85
N MET A 19 -27.52 -2.64 -8.27
CA MET A 19 -26.57 -3.26 -7.35
C MET A 19 -25.87 -2.21 -6.49
N ALA A 20 -26.21 -2.18 -5.20
CA ALA A 20 -25.55 -1.35 -4.22
C ALA A 20 -24.91 -2.21 -3.13
N VAL A 21 -23.65 -1.92 -2.80
CA VAL A 21 -22.99 -2.50 -1.64
C VAL A 21 -23.52 -1.78 -0.40
N THR A 22 -24.23 -2.49 0.46
CA THR A 22 -24.75 -1.95 1.73
C THR A 22 -23.87 -2.38 2.89
N ASN A 23 -23.97 -1.68 4.01
CA ASN A 23 -23.24 -2.02 5.24
C ASN A 23 -23.58 -3.44 5.74
N LYS A 24 -24.78 -3.94 5.41
CA LYS A 24 -25.19 -5.32 5.69
C LYS A 24 -24.35 -6.34 4.91
N HIS A 25 -24.02 -6.07 3.65
CA HIS A 25 -23.13 -6.92 2.85
C HIS A 25 -21.72 -6.97 3.47
N PHE A 26 -21.26 -5.85 4.03
CA PHE A 26 -19.98 -5.77 4.73
C PHE A 26 -19.97 -6.64 6.00
N SER A 27 -21.03 -6.55 6.83
CA SER A 27 -21.15 -7.39 8.03
C SER A 27 -21.18 -8.90 7.71
N THR A 28 -21.89 -9.30 6.65
CA THR A 28 -21.94 -10.72 6.23
C THR A 28 -20.60 -11.21 5.68
N ALA A 29 -19.85 -10.33 4.99
CA ALA A 29 -18.52 -10.66 4.50
C ALA A 29 -17.49 -10.78 5.63
N LEU A 30 -17.64 -10.04 6.74
CA LEU A 30 -16.78 -10.15 7.92
C LEU A 30 -16.89 -11.52 8.62
N ASP A 31 -18.08 -12.15 8.58
CA ASP A 31 -18.29 -13.49 9.16
C ASP A 31 -17.61 -14.62 8.35
N THR A 32 -17.42 -14.41 7.04
CA THR A 32 -16.86 -15.41 6.11
C THR A 32 -15.42 -15.12 5.70
N SER A 33 -14.98 -13.87 5.78
CA SER A 33 -13.64 -13.42 5.46
C SER A 33 -13.09 -12.62 6.63
N ASN A 34 -12.07 -13.17 7.28
CA ASN A 34 -11.34 -12.42 8.28
C ASN A 34 -10.40 -11.46 7.53
N PRO A 35 -10.60 -10.12 7.59
CA PRO A 35 -9.78 -9.19 6.85
C PRO A 35 -8.31 -9.37 7.26
N SER A 36 -7.45 -9.56 6.27
CA SER A 36 -6.03 -9.89 6.48
C SER A 36 -5.28 -8.82 7.29
N ALA A 37 -5.84 -7.62 7.39
CA ALA A 37 -5.32 -6.51 8.18
C ALA A 37 -5.51 -6.68 9.71
N LEU A 38 -6.50 -7.45 10.16
CA LEU A 38 -6.83 -7.61 11.58
C LEU A 38 -6.05 -8.77 12.26
N ARG A 39 -5.43 -9.67 11.49
CA ARG A 39 -4.71 -10.82 12.03
C ARG A 39 -3.30 -10.54 12.56
N GLU A 40 -2.70 -9.39 12.28
CA GLU A 40 -1.29 -9.14 12.65
C GLU A 40 -1.09 -8.47 14.02
N THR A 41 -2.15 -8.04 14.72
CA THR A 41 -2.01 -7.19 15.93
C THR A 41 -2.36 -7.84 17.27
N GLU A 42 -3.06 -8.98 17.30
CA GLU A 42 -3.57 -9.52 18.58
C GLU A 42 -2.62 -10.48 19.31
N GLU A 43 -1.52 -10.95 18.68
CA GLU A 43 -0.66 -12.01 19.23
C GLU A 43 0.76 -11.57 19.61
N ILE A 44 1.02 -10.28 19.86
CA ILE A 44 2.34 -9.86 20.34
C ILE A 44 2.26 -9.42 21.79
N GLY A 45 2.46 -10.36 22.71
CA GLY A 45 2.66 -10.04 24.12
C GLY A 45 3.93 -9.21 24.34
N GLY A 46 3.86 -8.17 25.17
CA GLY A 46 5.01 -7.34 25.54
C GLY A 46 5.30 -6.15 24.62
N VAL A 47 4.39 -5.82 23.70
CA VAL A 47 4.55 -4.67 22.77
C VAL A 47 4.21 -3.35 23.41
N GLU A 48 3.36 -3.34 24.43
CA GLU A 48 2.87 -2.12 25.09
C GLU A 48 4.01 -1.23 25.61
N HIS A 49 5.07 -1.84 26.17
CA HIS A 49 6.24 -1.09 26.63
C HIS A 49 7.00 -0.45 25.46
N VAL A 50 7.18 -1.20 24.36
CA VAL A 50 7.94 -0.75 23.19
C VAL A 50 7.16 0.31 22.42
N THR A 51 5.85 0.15 22.24
CA THR A 51 4.99 1.18 21.64
C THR A 51 5.04 2.45 22.47
N ARG A 52 4.85 2.36 23.80
CA ARG A 52 4.90 3.55 24.67
C ARG A 52 6.24 4.26 24.58
N GLU A 53 7.35 3.52 24.64
CA GLU A 53 8.70 4.09 24.52
C GLU A 53 8.89 4.80 23.16
N LEU A 54 8.42 4.21 22.06
CA LEU A 54 8.47 4.83 20.73
C LEU A 54 7.57 6.05 20.60
N GLN A 55 6.38 6.03 21.21
CA GLN A 55 5.49 7.19 21.23
C GLN A 55 6.16 8.36 21.96
N GLU A 56 6.73 8.11 23.13
CA GLU A 56 7.39 9.14 23.94
C GLU A 56 8.66 9.69 23.29
N THR A 57 9.40 8.85 22.56
CA THR A 57 10.72 9.21 21.99
C THR A 57 10.65 9.72 20.55
N VAL A 58 9.66 9.28 19.77
CA VAL A 58 9.53 9.61 18.35
C VAL A 58 8.28 10.44 18.09
N GLN A 59 7.11 9.98 18.52
CA GLN A 59 5.83 10.61 18.15
C GLN A 59 5.58 11.93 18.88
N TYR A 60 5.68 11.96 20.21
CA TYR A 60 5.36 13.16 21.00
C TYR A 60 6.30 14.34 20.74
N PRO A 61 7.62 14.15 20.54
CA PRO A 61 8.49 15.27 20.15
C PRO A 61 8.20 15.83 18.75
N VAL A 62 7.58 15.03 17.86
CA VAL A 62 7.12 15.49 16.54
C VAL A 62 5.78 16.22 16.64
N GLU A 63 4.83 15.70 17.42
CA GLU A 63 3.49 16.28 17.57
C GLU A 63 3.47 17.52 18.48
N GLN A 64 4.30 17.56 19.52
CA GLN A 64 4.34 18.64 20.52
C GLN A 64 5.78 19.10 20.82
N PRO A 65 6.47 19.73 19.86
CA PRO A 65 7.89 20.11 20.01
C PRO A 65 8.12 21.07 21.20
N ASP A 66 7.20 22.02 21.39
CA ASP A 66 7.32 23.08 22.40
C ASP A 66 7.26 22.55 23.85
N LYS A 67 6.60 21.40 24.05
CA LYS A 67 6.47 20.79 25.39
C LYS A 67 7.62 19.87 25.76
N PHE A 68 8.25 19.26 24.76
CA PHE A 68 9.22 18.19 25.02
C PHE A 68 10.67 18.65 25.02
N GLY A 69 11.01 19.84 24.50
CA GLY A 69 12.36 20.44 24.63
C GLY A 69 13.53 19.58 24.13
N MET A 70 13.23 18.42 23.55
CA MET A 70 14.13 17.39 23.06
C MET A 70 13.85 17.21 21.58
N SER A 71 14.91 17.07 20.79
CA SER A 71 14.76 16.72 19.38
C SER A 71 14.26 15.28 19.25
N PRO A 72 13.33 14.98 18.32
CA PRO A 72 12.89 13.62 18.06
C PRO A 72 14.07 12.71 17.71
N PHE A 73 14.03 11.46 18.16
CA PHE A 73 15.04 10.47 17.78
C PHE A 73 14.97 10.20 16.28
N LYS A 74 16.15 10.18 15.63
CA LYS A 74 16.27 10.06 14.17
C LYS A 74 16.19 8.61 13.67
N GLY A 75 16.25 7.63 14.56
CA GLY A 75 16.21 6.22 14.18
C GLY A 75 16.23 5.29 15.39
N VAL A 76 15.65 4.10 15.21
CA VAL A 76 15.55 3.06 16.21
C VAL A 76 16.04 1.75 15.62
N LEU A 77 16.85 1.00 16.38
CA LEU A 77 17.41 -0.28 15.97
C LEU A 77 16.73 -1.44 16.71
N PHE A 78 16.00 -2.28 15.98
CA PHE A 78 15.43 -3.51 16.53
C PHE A 78 16.42 -4.67 16.33
N TYR A 79 16.97 -5.20 17.43
CA TYR A 79 17.94 -6.31 17.39
C TYR A 79 17.48 -7.50 18.24
N GLY A 80 17.97 -8.71 17.93
CA GLY A 80 17.67 -9.96 18.65
C GLY A 80 17.50 -11.16 17.70
N PRO A 81 17.17 -12.36 18.23
CA PRO A 81 17.20 -13.58 17.44
C PRO A 81 16.14 -13.59 16.33
N PHE A 82 16.38 -14.41 15.29
CA PHE A 82 15.45 -14.57 14.17
C PHE A 82 14.14 -15.24 14.64
N GLY A 83 12.99 -14.82 14.10
CA GLY A 83 11.68 -15.39 14.43
C GLY A 83 10.91 -14.72 15.58
N TYR A 84 11.50 -13.75 16.28
CA TYR A 84 10.86 -13.02 17.40
C TYR A 84 10.04 -11.79 16.94
N GLY A 85 9.42 -11.86 15.76
CA GLY A 85 8.40 -10.90 15.34
C GLY A 85 8.84 -9.44 15.11
N LYS A 86 10.14 -9.09 15.03
CA LYS A 86 10.60 -7.68 14.91
C LYS A 86 9.95 -6.87 13.79
N THR A 87 9.81 -7.48 12.61
CA THR A 87 9.15 -6.84 11.46
C THR A 87 7.64 -6.70 11.68
N LEU A 88 7.03 -7.68 12.35
CA LEU A 88 5.60 -7.70 12.66
C LEU A 88 5.27 -6.68 13.77
N LEU A 89 6.16 -6.55 14.75
CA LEU A 89 6.17 -5.51 15.78
C LEU A 89 6.23 -4.10 15.17
N LEU A 90 7.19 -3.86 14.28
CA LEU A 90 7.32 -2.58 13.58
C LEU A 90 6.04 -2.20 12.81
N LYS A 91 5.41 -3.17 12.13
CA LYS A 91 4.12 -2.96 11.45
C LYS A 91 3.00 -2.62 12.44
N ALA A 92 2.91 -3.36 13.55
CA ALA A 92 1.90 -3.13 14.58
C ALA A 92 2.03 -1.73 15.18
N ILE A 93 3.25 -1.31 15.54
CA ILE A 93 3.54 0.02 16.07
C ILE A 93 3.19 1.10 15.04
N ALA A 94 3.54 0.91 13.77
CA ALA A 94 3.23 1.91 12.75
C ALA A 94 1.72 2.09 12.54
N ASN A 95 0.94 1.00 12.64
CA ASN A 95 -0.51 1.06 12.62
C ASN A 95 -1.06 1.80 13.85
N GLU A 96 -0.57 1.46 15.05
CA GLU A 96 -0.99 2.08 16.31
C GLU A 96 -0.66 3.58 16.37
N CYS A 97 0.51 3.98 15.89
CA CYS A 97 0.94 5.38 15.77
C CYS A 97 0.31 6.12 14.58
N GLN A 98 -0.56 5.48 13.78
CA GLN A 98 -1.10 6.01 12.52
C GLN A 98 -0.03 6.60 11.58
N ALA A 99 1.16 5.99 11.59
CA ALA A 99 2.31 6.45 10.83
C ALA A 99 2.39 5.75 9.47
N ASN A 100 2.91 6.47 8.46
CA ASN A 100 3.28 5.84 7.19
C ASN A 100 4.41 4.84 7.44
N PHE A 101 4.17 3.57 7.08
CA PHE A 101 5.14 2.50 7.26
C PHE A 101 5.81 2.10 5.94
N ILE A 102 7.11 2.33 5.83
CA ILE A 102 7.91 1.96 4.65
C ILE A 102 8.94 0.91 5.10
N ILE A 103 8.83 -0.30 4.55
CA ILE A 103 9.84 -1.36 4.74
C ILE A 103 10.79 -1.33 3.56
N ILE A 104 12.08 -1.15 3.81
CA ILE A 104 13.13 -1.33 2.80
C ILE A 104 13.99 -2.51 3.24
N LYS A 105 13.99 -3.61 2.47
CA LYS A 105 14.90 -4.73 2.75
C LYS A 105 16.30 -4.37 2.26
N GLY A 106 17.34 -4.69 3.02
CA GLY A 106 18.73 -4.36 2.64
C GLY A 106 19.13 -4.86 1.24
N LEU A 107 18.65 -6.06 0.85
CA LEU A 107 18.86 -6.60 -0.50
C LEU A 107 18.11 -5.82 -1.59
N GLU A 108 16.93 -5.26 -1.30
CA GLU A 108 16.19 -4.39 -2.22
C GLU A 108 16.90 -3.04 -2.37
N LEU A 109 17.46 -2.49 -1.28
CA LEU A 109 18.24 -1.26 -1.28
C LEU A 109 19.53 -1.40 -2.11
N LEU A 110 20.21 -2.55 -2.00
CA LEU A 110 21.35 -2.89 -2.86
C LEU A 110 20.92 -3.08 -4.32
N ALA A 111 19.79 -3.75 -4.58
CA ALA A 111 19.27 -3.90 -5.94
C ALA A 111 18.90 -2.55 -6.57
N MET A 112 18.35 -1.61 -5.80
CA MET A 112 18.10 -0.23 -6.25
C MET A 112 19.42 0.50 -6.60
N TRP A 113 20.43 0.40 -5.72
CA TRP A 113 21.74 1.01 -5.95
C TRP A 113 22.43 0.43 -7.21
N PHE A 114 22.39 -0.89 -7.39
CA PHE A 114 22.92 -1.54 -8.58
C PHE A 114 22.09 -1.24 -9.83
N ALA A 115 20.76 -1.09 -9.71
CA ALA A 115 19.88 -0.70 -10.80
C ALA A 115 20.07 0.76 -11.25
N GLU A 116 20.41 1.68 -10.34
CA GLU A 116 20.87 3.04 -10.69
C GLU A 116 22.22 3.00 -11.43
N GLY A 117 23.09 2.05 -11.09
CA GLY A 117 24.30 1.74 -11.86
C GLY A 117 24.04 1.13 -13.23
N GLU A 118 22.88 0.51 -13.43
CA GLU A 118 22.39 -0.09 -14.68
C GLU A 118 21.28 0.75 -15.34
N ALA A 119 21.34 2.08 -15.28
CA ALA A 119 20.37 3.02 -15.86
C ALA A 119 20.09 2.85 -17.39
N ASN A 120 20.66 1.85 -18.04
CA ASN A 120 20.23 1.30 -19.32
C ASN A 120 19.24 0.14 -19.18
N VAL A 121 18.21 0.29 -18.34
CA VAL A 121 17.03 -0.58 -18.43
C VAL A 121 16.40 -0.33 -19.81
N HIS A 122 16.65 -1.20 -20.79
CA HIS A 122 16.12 -1.03 -22.16
C HIS A 122 14.60 -0.82 -22.17
N GLU A 123 14.08 -0.14 -23.19
CA GLU A 123 12.65 0.19 -23.35
C GLU A 123 11.73 -1.03 -23.09
N ASP A 124 12.12 -2.20 -23.61
CA ASP A 124 11.38 -3.45 -23.42
C ASP A 124 11.29 -3.89 -21.96
N SER A 125 12.35 -3.66 -21.18
CA SER A 125 12.37 -3.96 -19.75
C SER A 125 11.46 -2.99 -18.98
N ARG A 126 11.48 -1.70 -19.32
CA ARG A 126 10.54 -0.71 -18.73
C ARG A 126 9.09 -1.04 -19.06
N HIS A 127 8.80 -1.46 -20.30
CA HIS A 127 7.46 -1.91 -20.69
C HIS A 127 6.98 -3.11 -19.87
N LYS A 128 7.86 -4.09 -19.62
CA LYS A 128 7.54 -5.25 -18.75
C LYS A 128 7.26 -4.82 -17.31
N ILE A 129 8.00 -3.83 -16.79
CA ILE A 129 7.79 -3.30 -15.44
C ILE A 129 6.44 -2.58 -15.35
N PHE A 130 6.09 -1.73 -16.32
CA PHE A 130 4.76 -1.10 -16.40
C PHE A 130 3.64 -2.16 -16.43
N LYS A 131 3.78 -3.20 -17.26
CA LYS A 131 2.82 -4.32 -17.29
C LYS A 131 2.72 -5.06 -15.95
N ALA A 132 3.84 -5.29 -15.28
CA ALA A 132 3.86 -5.99 -14.01
C ALA A 132 3.24 -5.15 -12.89
N ALA A 133 3.62 -3.87 -12.79
CA ALA A 133 3.11 -2.93 -11.79
C ALA A 133 1.60 -2.71 -11.93
N MET A 134 1.09 -2.65 -13.16
CA MET A 134 -0.33 -2.42 -13.44
C MET A 134 -1.14 -3.71 -13.65
N ARG A 135 -0.56 -4.90 -13.45
CA ARG A 135 -1.21 -6.20 -13.75
C ARG A 135 -2.55 -6.40 -13.04
N LYS A 136 -2.70 -5.83 -11.85
CA LYS A 136 -3.90 -5.95 -11.02
C LYS A 136 -4.77 -4.69 -11.01
N SER A 137 -4.33 -3.64 -11.71
CA SER A 137 -5.04 -2.36 -11.77
C SER A 137 -5.83 -2.29 -13.07
N PRO A 138 -7.10 -1.87 -13.06
CA PRO A 138 -7.84 -1.59 -14.29
C PRO A 138 -7.17 -0.42 -15.02
N ILE A 139 -6.87 -0.61 -16.31
CA ILE A 139 -6.20 0.39 -17.16
C ILE A 139 -7.14 0.74 -18.32
N SER A 140 -7.28 2.03 -18.63
CA SER A 140 -8.01 2.46 -19.84
C SER A 140 -7.35 1.91 -21.11
N LYS A 141 -8.16 1.63 -22.13
CA LYS A 141 -7.67 1.25 -23.47
C LYS A 141 -6.81 2.33 -24.11
N ASP A 142 -6.97 3.58 -23.68
CA ASP A 142 -6.26 4.75 -24.19
C ASP A 142 -4.87 4.92 -23.55
N ALA A 143 -4.56 4.16 -22.49
CA ALA A 143 -3.27 4.27 -21.81
C ALA A 143 -2.23 3.35 -22.47
N ASP A 144 -1.32 3.95 -23.23
CA ASP A 144 -0.24 3.23 -23.90
C ASP A 144 1.00 3.06 -22.99
N LEU A 145 1.11 1.88 -22.38
CA LEU A 145 2.26 1.51 -21.54
C LEU A 145 3.58 1.42 -22.32
N ARG A 146 3.54 1.25 -23.64
CA ARG A 146 4.74 1.21 -24.48
C ARG A 146 5.25 2.62 -24.73
N ALA A 147 4.36 3.56 -25.02
CA ALA A 147 4.70 4.97 -25.09
C ALA A 147 5.28 5.46 -23.74
N LEU A 148 4.67 5.09 -22.60
CA LEU A 148 5.21 5.43 -21.28
C LEU A 148 6.63 4.88 -21.07
N ALA A 149 6.91 3.66 -21.54
CA ALA A 149 8.25 3.08 -21.48
C ALA A 149 9.28 3.85 -22.34
N GLN A 150 8.86 4.45 -23.46
CA GLN A 150 9.72 5.29 -24.30
C GLN A 150 10.10 6.60 -23.62
N TYR A 151 9.16 7.25 -22.95
CA TYR A 151 9.36 8.55 -22.31
C TYR A 151 10.02 8.48 -20.92
N THR A 152 10.26 7.28 -20.39
CA THR A 152 10.86 7.04 -19.07
C THR A 152 12.31 6.58 -19.15
N GLN A 153 13.08 7.13 -20.10
CA GLN A 153 14.52 6.84 -20.18
C GLN A 153 15.24 7.30 -18.91
N GLY A 154 16.14 6.44 -18.41
CA GLY A 154 16.87 6.66 -17.17
C GLY A 154 16.07 6.38 -15.90
N PHE A 155 14.79 5.98 -15.99
CA PHE A 155 14.00 5.64 -14.82
C PHE A 155 14.33 4.21 -14.38
N SER A 156 14.52 4.05 -13.07
CA SER A 156 14.66 2.74 -12.46
C SER A 156 13.32 2.01 -12.41
N GLY A 157 13.34 0.71 -12.13
CA GLY A 157 12.11 -0.05 -11.89
C GLY A 157 11.32 0.45 -10.68
N ALA A 158 12.01 1.05 -9.69
CA ALA A 158 11.37 1.66 -8.53
C ALA A 158 10.62 2.95 -8.92
N ASP A 159 11.23 3.82 -9.74
CA ASP A 159 10.60 5.06 -10.22
C ASP A 159 9.32 4.76 -11.00
N ILE A 160 9.39 3.76 -11.90
CA ILE A 160 8.22 3.31 -12.68
C ILE A 160 7.11 2.78 -11.75
N THR A 161 7.48 2.00 -10.73
CA THR A 161 6.53 1.45 -9.77
C THR A 161 5.87 2.57 -8.95
N GLU A 162 6.64 3.54 -8.48
CA GLU A 162 6.13 4.69 -7.71
C GLU A 162 5.17 5.53 -8.54
N ILE A 163 5.49 5.79 -9.82
CA ILE A 163 4.59 6.51 -10.74
C ILE A 163 3.26 5.77 -10.89
N CYS A 164 3.30 4.44 -11.08
CA CYS A 164 2.08 3.62 -11.17
C CYS A 164 1.25 3.71 -9.88
N GLN A 165 1.88 3.61 -8.71
CA GLN A 165 1.19 3.70 -7.43
C GLN A 165 0.56 5.08 -7.20
N ARG A 166 1.26 6.17 -7.55
CA ARG A 166 0.73 7.54 -7.47
C ARG A 166 -0.43 7.74 -8.43
N ALA A 167 -0.33 7.25 -9.66
CA ALA A 167 -1.42 7.32 -10.64
C ALA A 167 -2.69 6.62 -10.13
N CYS A 168 -2.56 5.42 -9.55
CA CYS A 168 -3.70 4.72 -8.93
C CYS A 168 -4.33 5.54 -7.80
N LYS A 169 -3.51 6.13 -6.90
CA LYS A 169 -4.01 6.98 -5.81
C LYS A 169 -4.75 8.20 -6.32
N TYR A 170 -4.25 8.87 -7.37
CA TYR A 170 -4.92 10.03 -7.95
C TYR A 170 -6.25 9.65 -8.60
N ALA A 171 -6.31 8.54 -9.35
CA ALA A 171 -7.54 8.06 -9.96
C ALA A 171 -8.63 7.74 -8.92
N ILE A 172 -8.25 7.10 -7.80
CA ILE A 172 -9.18 6.82 -6.69
C ILE A 172 -9.70 8.12 -6.07
N ARG A 173 -8.81 9.09 -5.81
CA ARG A 173 -9.21 10.39 -5.24
C ARG A 173 -10.17 11.14 -6.15
N GLU A 174 -9.88 11.19 -7.45
CA GLU A 174 -10.73 11.86 -8.43
C GLU A 174 -12.12 11.20 -8.52
N ASN A 175 -12.19 9.88 -8.38
CA ASN A 175 -13.48 9.17 -8.36
C ASN A 175 -14.29 9.47 -7.09
N ILE A 176 -13.63 9.49 -5.93
CA ILE A 176 -14.28 9.84 -4.66
C ILE A 176 -14.82 11.27 -4.70
N GLU A 177 -14.06 12.21 -5.26
CA GLU A 177 -14.50 13.61 -5.40
C GLU A 177 -15.70 13.75 -6.34
N LYS A 178 -15.79 12.92 -7.39
CA LYS A 178 -16.93 12.91 -8.31
C LYS A 178 -18.20 12.31 -7.71
N ASP A 179 -18.09 11.37 -6.77
CA ASP A 179 -19.23 10.77 -6.08
C ASP A 179 -19.83 11.67 -4.97
N ILE A 180 -19.11 12.73 -4.56
CA ILE A 180 -19.52 13.66 -3.50
C ILE A 180 -20.30 14.87 -4.07
N VAL A 181 -20.30 15.08 -5.39
CA VAL A 181 -20.99 16.18 -6.09
C VAL A 181 -22.20 15.65 -6.87
#